data_AF-A0AAV5I3M2-F1
#
_entry.id   AF-A0AAV5I3M2-F1
#
_cell.length_a   1.000
_cell.length_b   1.000
_cell.length_c   1.000
_cell.angle_alpha   90.00
_cell.angle_beta   90.00
_cell.angle_gamma   90.00
#
_symmetry.space_group_name_H-M   'P 1'
#
loop_
_entity.id
_entity.type
_entity.pdbx_description
1 polymer ?
#
loop_
_entity_poly.entity_id
_entity_poly.type
_entity_poly.pdbx_seq_one_letter_code
_entity_poly.pdbx_strand_id
1 'polypeptide(L)'
;MQAFFGLRALDLMLLKLPGIKQIYDLKLIHTLSIEVLKCMCEHITTLNRKESEEGLLFRAFFEAIQNGMEEFVVALLKARPQTIKLVATNSRNTLMCALQYRQEKIFSFFCSSDGWKLRFHGTDCFGNNCLHIAGMLAPDFQLACISGAALQMQRELQWFKEVQSIVPEWCKKARNKEGETPSDVFTKSHKELAKQGEKWMKATASSSSIVGSLIITIMFAAIFTVPGGHNQETGFPILLGKKSFMVFLISDAISLFTASISVLMFLGILTSRYAEEDFYKSLPQKLILGLSTLFISIATMMVTFSSALIIMLQGRWSVIIPIILLAALPITLFMWLQFPLLVEIFISTYRPGILVKTKKQWH
;
A
#
# COMPACT_ATOMS: atom_id res chain seq x y z
N MET A 1 -25.92 36.84 -17.95
CA MET A 1 -26.02 37.12 -16.49
C MET A 1 -26.71 35.99 -15.71
N GLN A 2 -27.64 35.23 -16.28
CA GLN A 2 -28.30 34.07 -15.62
C GLN A 2 -27.40 32.84 -15.40
N ALA A 3 -26.42 32.57 -16.28
CA ALA A 3 -25.51 31.42 -16.12
C ALA A 3 -24.59 31.52 -14.88
N PHE A 4 -24.26 32.73 -14.43
CA PHE A 4 -23.36 32.96 -13.30
C PHE A 4 -24.03 32.70 -11.93
N PHE A 5 -25.34 32.90 -11.86
CA PHE A 5 -26.14 32.58 -10.66
C PHE A 5 -26.34 31.07 -10.48
N GLY A 6 -26.47 30.33 -11.59
CA GLY A 6 -26.59 28.87 -11.58
C GLY A 6 -25.37 28.18 -10.99
N LEU A 7 -24.15 28.62 -11.35
CA LEU A 7 -22.91 28.06 -10.80
C LEU A 7 -22.78 28.28 -9.29
N ARG A 8 -23.05 29.50 -8.79
CA ARG A 8 -22.98 29.79 -7.35
C ARG A 8 -23.96 28.97 -6.51
N ALA A 9 -25.17 28.74 -7.03
CA ALA A 9 -26.16 27.90 -6.36
C ALA A 9 -25.72 26.42 -6.31
N LEU A 10 -25.06 25.94 -7.38
CA LEU A 10 -24.52 24.58 -7.48
C LEU A 10 -23.35 24.37 -6.51
N ASP A 11 -22.45 25.35 -6.37
CA ASP A 11 -21.35 25.34 -5.40
C ASP A 11 -21.87 25.29 -3.95
N LEU A 12 -22.90 26.09 -3.65
CA LEU A 12 -23.57 26.11 -2.35
C LEU A 12 -24.31 24.80 -2.04
N MET A 13 -24.81 24.09 -3.06
CA MET A 13 -25.39 22.75 -2.90
C MET A 13 -24.33 21.68 -2.70
N LEU A 14 -23.20 21.74 -3.41
CA LEU A 14 -22.08 20.81 -3.25
C LEU A 14 -21.46 20.92 -1.86
N LEU A 15 -21.34 22.12 -1.30
CA LEU A 15 -20.88 22.37 0.07
C LEU A 15 -21.81 21.83 1.17
N LYS A 16 -23.06 21.47 0.84
CA LYS A 16 -23.99 20.84 1.80
C LYS A 16 -23.81 19.32 1.88
N LEU A 17 -23.04 18.71 0.97
CA LEU A 17 -22.75 17.27 1.03
C LEU A 17 -21.76 16.96 2.16
N PRO A 18 -21.99 15.90 2.95
CA PRO A 18 -21.10 15.51 4.04
C PRO A 18 -19.70 15.21 3.49
N GLY A 19 -18.67 15.75 4.17
CA GLY A 19 -17.26 15.63 3.77
C GLY A 19 -16.78 16.69 2.77
N ILE A 20 -17.62 17.18 1.85
CA ILE A 20 -17.19 18.18 0.85
C ILE A 20 -16.84 19.52 1.49
N LYS A 21 -17.65 19.96 2.47
CA LYS A 21 -17.36 21.17 3.24
C LYS A 21 -16.02 21.08 3.98
N GLN A 22 -15.74 19.93 4.61
CA GLN A 22 -14.48 19.71 5.32
C GLN A 22 -13.28 19.77 4.36
N ILE A 23 -13.39 19.17 3.18
CA ILE A 23 -12.34 19.23 2.15
C ILE A 23 -12.14 20.66 1.66
N TYR A 24 -13.23 21.41 1.44
CA TYR A 24 -13.16 22.81 1.05
C TYR A 24 -12.48 23.67 2.11
N ASP A 25 -12.91 23.56 3.37
CA ASP A 25 -12.34 24.32 4.49
C ASP A 25 -10.85 24.00 4.66
N LEU A 26 -10.46 22.72 4.56
CA LEU A 26 -9.05 22.31 4.57
C LEU A 26 -8.24 22.92 3.43
N LYS A 27 -8.79 22.94 2.20
CA LYS A 27 -8.12 23.58 1.05
C LYS A 27 -7.99 25.09 1.20
N LEU A 28 -9.02 25.74 1.76
CA LEU A 28 -8.99 27.17 2.02
C LEU A 28 -7.89 27.50 3.06
N ILE A 29 -7.86 26.77 4.18
CA ILE A 29 -6.83 26.91 5.21
C ILE A 29 -5.44 26.70 4.58
N HIS A 30 -5.25 25.65 3.80
CA HIS A 30 -3.98 25.39 3.12
C HIS A 30 -3.54 26.55 2.21
N THR A 31 -4.47 27.12 1.44
CA THR A 31 -4.19 28.26 0.56
C THR A 31 -3.78 29.50 1.36
N LEU A 32 -4.48 29.78 2.47
CA LEU A 32 -4.15 30.87 3.38
C LEU A 32 -2.78 30.66 4.03
N SER A 33 -2.48 29.43 4.48
CA SER A 33 -1.18 29.08 5.05
C SER A 33 -0.02 29.30 4.07
N ILE A 34 -0.22 29.00 2.78
CA ILE A 34 0.79 29.28 1.74
C ILE A 34 1.03 30.79 1.60
N GLU A 35 -0.02 31.62 1.67
CA GLU A 35 0.14 33.07 1.54
C GLU A 35 0.90 33.65 2.74
N VAL A 36 0.57 33.21 3.94
CA VAL A 36 1.33 33.56 5.16
C VAL A 36 2.80 33.14 5.04
N LEU A 37 3.06 31.94 4.52
CA LEU A 37 4.41 31.44 4.29
C LEU A 37 5.20 32.33 3.32
N LYS A 38 4.58 32.87 2.26
CA LYS A 38 5.25 33.80 1.34
C LYS A 38 5.68 35.08 2.04
N CYS A 39 4.78 35.70 2.81
CA CYS A 39 5.10 36.90 3.59
C CYS A 39 6.23 36.63 4.59
N MET A 40 6.21 35.47 5.26
CA MET A 40 7.30 35.05 6.14
C MET A 40 8.62 34.89 5.37
N CYS A 41 8.59 34.26 4.19
CA CYS A 41 9.76 34.05 3.34
C CYS A 41 10.41 35.36 2.90
N GLU A 42 9.61 36.38 2.56
CA GLU A 42 10.11 37.73 2.25
C GLU A 42 10.94 38.30 3.41
N HIS A 43 10.43 38.19 4.63
CA HIS A 43 11.13 38.66 5.83
C HIS A 43 12.36 37.80 6.18
N ILE A 44 12.31 36.50 5.93
CA ILE A 44 13.43 35.58 6.21
C ILE A 44 14.66 35.89 5.35
N THR A 45 14.48 36.45 4.15
CA THR A 45 15.60 36.87 3.29
C THR A 45 16.48 37.93 3.94
N THR A 46 15.92 38.75 4.82
CA THR A 46 16.62 39.87 5.46
C THR A 46 17.27 39.52 6.80
N LEU A 47 16.99 38.34 7.37
CA LEU A 47 17.47 37.96 8.70
C LEU A 47 18.95 37.55 8.70
N ASN A 48 19.70 38.01 9.71
CA ASN A 48 21.04 37.53 10.00
C ASN A 48 21.02 36.16 10.70
N ARG A 49 22.20 35.51 10.81
CA ARG A 49 22.30 34.15 11.36
C ARG A 49 21.83 34.06 12.82
N LYS A 50 22.19 35.03 13.67
CA LYS A 50 21.74 35.08 15.07
C LYS A 50 20.23 35.24 15.20
N GLU A 51 19.64 36.13 14.41
CA GLU A 51 18.18 36.36 14.38
C GLU A 51 17.42 35.12 13.86
N SER A 52 18.04 34.33 12.98
CA SER A 52 17.47 33.06 12.51
C SER A 52 17.52 31.96 13.58
N GLU A 53 18.57 31.94 14.40
CA GLU A 53 18.71 31.01 15.54
C GLU A 53 17.75 31.39 16.67
N GLU A 54 17.65 32.68 17.01
CA GLU A 54 16.72 33.23 18.00
C GLU A 54 15.25 33.08 17.57
N GLY A 55 14.96 33.24 16.27
CA GLY A 55 13.62 33.07 15.69
C GLY A 55 13.18 31.62 15.50
N LEU A 56 13.91 30.62 16.01
CA LEU A 56 13.62 29.19 15.90
C LEU A 56 13.49 28.68 14.45
N LEU A 57 14.02 29.40 13.47
CA LEU A 57 13.86 29.07 12.04
C LEU A 57 14.45 27.69 11.71
N PHE A 58 15.60 27.37 12.31
CA PHE A 58 16.27 26.08 12.11
C PHE A 58 15.46 24.93 12.67
N ARG A 59 14.83 25.12 13.84
CA ARG A 59 13.94 24.14 14.45
C ARG A 59 12.70 23.93 13.59
N ALA A 60 12.04 25.01 13.16
CA ALA A 60 10.88 24.96 12.29
C ALA A 60 11.19 24.26 10.96
N PHE A 61 12.38 24.48 10.39
CA PHE A 61 12.81 23.80 9.16
C PHE A 61 12.93 22.28 9.32
N PHE A 62 13.57 21.79 10.39
CA PHE A 62 13.69 20.35 10.61
C PHE A 62 12.37 19.71 11.04
N GLU A 63 11.52 20.40 11.80
CA GLU A 63 10.15 19.95 12.09
C GLU A 63 9.31 19.87 10.80
N ALA A 64 9.49 20.81 9.87
CA ALA A 64 8.84 20.76 8.56
C ALA A 64 9.27 19.54 7.75
N ILE A 65 10.56 19.20 7.79
CA ILE A 65 11.06 17.97 7.16
C ILE A 65 10.46 16.76 7.84
N GLN A 66 10.53 16.65 9.17
CA GLN A 66 9.98 15.53 9.92
C GLN A 66 8.51 15.26 9.60
N ASN A 67 7.71 16.31 9.42
CA ASN A 67 6.28 16.23 9.12
C ASN A 67 5.95 16.16 7.61
N GLY A 68 6.96 16.19 6.72
CA GLY A 68 6.73 16.08 5.29
C GLY A 68 6.12 17.32 4.63
N MET A 69 6.29 18.51 5.23
CA MET A 69 5.79 19.77 4.70
C MET A 69 6.64 20.26 3.53
N GLU A 70 6.54 19.59 2.38
CA GLU A 70 7.32 19.86 1.17
C GLU A 70 7.27 21.33 0.76
N GLU A 71 6.07 21.92 0.69
CA GLU A 71 5.88 23.31 0.24
C GLU A 71 6.63 24.30 1.13
N PHE A 72 6.62 24.05 2.45
CA PHE A 72 7.34 24.87 3.42
C PHE A 72 8.85 24.76 3.24
N VAL A 73 9.37 23.53 3.15
CA VAL A 73 10.80 23.26 2.97
C VAL A 73 11.31 23.88 1.67
N VAL A 74 10.56 23.73 0.58
CA VAL A 74 10.92 24.29 -0.73
C VAL A 74 10.87 25.81 -0.73
N ALA A 75 9.84 26.43 -0.15
CA ALA A 75 9.74 27.88 -0.05
C ALA A 75 10.92 28.46 0.76
N LEU A 76 11.26 27.84 1.89
CA LEU A 76 12.36 28.31 2.73
C LEU A 76 13.72 28.18 2.05
N LEU A 77 13.96 27.09 1.31
CA LEU A 77 15.19 26.92 0.55
C LEU A 77 15.33 27.92 -0.60
N LYS A 78 14.21 28.34 -1.22
CA LYS A 78 14.21 29.40 -2.23
C LYS A 78 14.52 30.76 -1.62
N ALA A 79 13.91 31.08 -0.49
CA ALA A 79 14.17 32.32 0.22
C ALA A 79 15.62 32.40 0.74
N ARG A 80 16.16 31.27 1.24
CA ARG A 80 17.51 31.20 1.80
C ARG A 80 18.21 29.89 1.40
N PRO A 81 18.94 29.85 0.28
CA PRO A 81 19.63 28.64 -0.18
C PRO A 81 20.67 28.11 0.81
N GLN A 82 21.25 28.97 1.65
CA GLN A 82 22.23 28.57 2.67
C GLN A 82 21.67 27.62 3.73
N THR A 83 20.35 27.59 3.92
CA THR A 83 19.63 26.70 4.85
C THR A 83 19.91 25.22 4.55
N ILE A 84 20.29 24.88 3.32
CA ILE A 84 20.65 23.50 2.94
C ILE A 84 21.92 22.98 3.62
N LYS A 85 22.79 23.88 4.09
CA LYS A 85 24.02 23.52 4.82
C LYS A 85 23.76 23.31 6.31
N LEU A 86 22.54 23.54 6.77
CA LEU A 86 22.18 23.30 8.16
C LEU A 86 22.23 21.81 8.46
N VAL A 87 22.58 21.56 9.71
CA VAL A 87 22.76 20.21 10.25
C VAL A 87 21.86 20.11 11.47
N ALA A 88 21.09 19.03 11.53
CA ALA A 88 20.22 18.72 12.65
C ALA A 88 21.03 18.24 13.87
N THR A 89 20.32 17.88 14.93
CA THR A 89 20.90 17.10 16.02
C THR A 89 21.59 15.84 15.47
N ASN A 90 22.70 15.43 16.09
CA ASN A 90 23.54 14.29 15.67
C ASN A 90 24.32 14.48 14.35
N SER A 91 24.58 15.71 13.94
CA SER A 91 25.33 16.02 12.72
C SER A 91 24.68 15.52 11.42
N ARG A 92 23.35 15.31 11.41
CA ARG A 92 22.60 14.86 10.23
C ARG A 92 22.28 16.01 9.30
N ASN A 93 22.62 15.89 8.03
CA ASN A 93 22.23 16.89 7.04
C ASN A 93 20.74 16.78 6.66
N THR A 94 20.23 17.78 5.96
CA THR A 94 18.83 17.84 5.51
C THR A 94 18.36 16.59 4.76
N LEU A 95 19.24 15.98 3.95
CA LEU A 95 18.95 14.77 3.18
C LEU A 95 18.78 13.55 4.08
N MET A 96 19.66 13.39 5.07
CA MET A 96 19.56 12.33 6.08
C MET A 96 18.28 12.46 6.91
N CYS A 97 17.87 13.67 7.28
CA CYS A 97 16.60 13.89 7.96
C CYS A 97 15.42 13.45 7.10
N ALA A 98 15.39 13.84 5.81
CA ALA A 98 14.33 13.37 4.90
C ALA A 98 14.30 11.83 4.79
N LEU A 99 15.46 11.18 4.81
CA LEU A 99 15.58 9.73 4.78
C LEU A 99 15.06 9.05 6.05
N GLN A 100 15.45 9.59 7.21
CA GLN A 100 15.06 9.09 8.52
C GLN A 100 13.54 9.08 8.69
N TYR A 101 12.86 10.15 8.26
CA TYR A 101 11.41 10.31 8.43
C TYR A 101 10.58 9.81 7.24
N ARG A 102 11.18 9.09 6.28
CA ARG A 102 10.52 8.54 5.07
C ARG A 102 9.82 9.59 4.22
N GLN A 103 10.46 10.75 4.05
CA GLN A 103 9.86 11.88 3.35
C GLN A 103 10.21 11.86 1.87
N GLU A 104 9.48 11.02 1.14
CA GLU A 104 9.72 10.66 -0.27
C GLU A 104 9.80 11.89 -1.18
N LYS A 105 8.84 12.81 -1.03
CA LYS A 105 8.76 14.02 -1.87
C LYS A 105 9.94 14.96 -1.63
N ILE A 106 10.26 15.22 -0.36
CA ILE A 106 11.38 16.06 0.05
C ILE A 106 12.71 15.44 -0.43
N PHE A 107 12.88 14.13 -0.27
CA PHE A 107 14.07 13.42 -0.77
C PHE A 107 14.18 13.51 -2.31
N SER A 108 13.07 13.26 -3.02
CA SER A 108 13.03 13.35 -4.49
C SER A 108 13.35 14.76 -5.00
N PHE A 109 12.90 15.79 -4.28
CA PHE A 109 13.23 17.19 -4.57
C PHE A 109 14.75 17.42 -4.47
N PHE A 110 15.39 16.96 -3.40
CA PHE A 110 16.84 17.12 -3.25
C PHE A 110 17.65 16.33 -4.27
N CYS A 111 17.22 15.11 -4.63
CA CYS A 111 17.88 14.29 -5.66
C CYS A 111 17.72 14.85 -7.08
N SER A 112 16.69 15.67 -7.33
CA SER A 112 16.47 16.32 -8.63
C SER A 112 17.28 17.60 -8.83
N SER A 113 17.89 18.15 -7.76
CA SER A 113 18.64 19.40 -7.80
C SER A 113 20.12 19.23 -8.19
N ASP A 114 20.72 20.26 -8.80
CA ASP A 114 22.12 20.22 -9.19
C ASP A 114 23.06 20.01 -7.99
N GLY A 115 24.12 19.23 -8.20
CA GLY A 115 25.11 18.90 -7.17
C GLY A 115 24.61 17.90 -6.10
N TRP A 116 23.49 17.21 -6.32
CA TRP A 116 22.95 16.25 -5.34
C TRP A 116 23.95 15.16 -4.91
N LYS A 117 24.82 14.71 -5.82
CA LYS A 117 25.87 13.70 -5.53
C LYS A 117 26.84 14.15 -4.45
N LEU A 118 27.16 15.46 -4.39
CA LEU A 118 28.05 16.02 -3.37
C LEU A 118 27.43 15.95 -1.96
N ARG A 119 26.10 15.90 -1.87
CA ARG A 119 25.37 15.87 -0.58
C ARG A 119 25.42 14.50 0.09
N PHE A 120 25.84 13.46 -0.62
CA PHE A 120 26.03 12.12 -0.06
C PHE A 120 27.33 11.95 0.72
N HIS A 121 28.30 12.87 0.59
CA HIS A 121 29.63 12.78 1.23
C HIS A 121 29.64 12.98 2.75
N GLY A 122 28.53 13.33 3.38
CA GLY A 122 28.43 13.50 4.84
C GLY A 122 28.16 12.20 5.59
N THR A 123 28.65 12.12 6.83
CA THR A 123 28.24 11.12 7.82
C THR A 123 27.69 11.80 9.07
N ASP A 124 26.78 11.15 9.77
CA ASP A 124 26.30 11.63 11.07
C ASP A 124 27.35 11.43 12.17
N CYS A 125 27.06 11.83 13.41
CA CYS A 125 27.99 11.71 14.53
C CYS A 125 28.34 10.25 14.89
N PHE A 126 27.61 9.27 14.37
CA PHE A 126 27.85 7.83 14.54
C PHE A 126 28.55 7.21 13.32
N GLY A 127 28.93 8.01 12.33
CA GLY A 127 29.54 7.52 11.09
C GLY A 127 28.53 6.93 10.10
N ASN A 128 27.22 7.09 10.33
CA ASN A 128 26.20 6.62 9.40
C ASN A 128 26.15 7.54 8.17
N ASN A 129 26.27 6.95 6.99
CA ASN A 129 25.95 7.65 5.74
C ASN A 129 24.43 7.60 5.46
N CYS A 130 24.00 8.24 4.37
CA CYS A 130 22.59 8.28 3.99
C CYS A 130 21.93 6.89 3.87
N LEU A 131 22.64 5.88 3.36
CA LEU A 131 22.07 4.55 3.21
C LEU A 131 21.91 3.83 4.56
N HIS A 132 22.81 4.06 5.52
CA HIS A 132 22.60 3.57 6.90
C HIS A 132 21.35 4.19 7.51
N ILE A 133 21.12 5.50 7.31
CA ILE A 133 19.91 6.19 7.80
C ILE A 133 18.65 5.64 7.14
N ALA A 134 18.69 5.36 5.83
CA ALA A 134 17.59 4.69 5.14
C ALA A 134 17.36 3.25 5.64
N GLY A 135 18.41 2.61 6.17
CA GLY A 135 18.37 1.28 6.79
C GLY A 135 17.79 1.25 8.21
N MET A 136 17.70 2.38 8.89
CA MET A 136 17.06 2.46 10.21
C MET A 136 15.54 2.33 10.08
N LEU A 137 14.88 1.71 11.04
CA LEU A 137 13.42 1.55 11.03
C LEU A 137 12.71 2.91 10.98
N ALA A 138 11.67 3.02 10.16
CA ALA A 138 10.83 4.22 10.10
C ALA A 138 10.17 4.54 11.46
N PRO A 139 9.88 5.82 11.73
CA PRO A 139 9.11 6.22 12.90
C PRO A 139 7.71 5.58 12.92
N ASP A 140 7.19 5.32 14.12
CA ASP A 140 5.90 4.64 14.31
C ASP A 140 4.74 5.29 13.55
N PHE A 141 4.72 6.63 13.46
CA PHE A 141 3.67 7.35 12.74
C PHE A 141 3.66 7.07 11.23
N GLN A 142 4.82 6.78 10.62
CA GLN A 142 4.91 6.37 9.21
C GLN A 142 4.49 4.92 9.03
N LEU A 143 4.92 4.03 9.94
CA LEU A 143 4.56 2.61 9.88
C LEU A 143 3.06 2.39 10.11
N ALA A 144 2.44 3.16 11.02
CA ALA A 144 1.02 3.09 11.34
C ALA A 144 0.10 3.41 10.15
N CYS A 145 0.60 4.09 9.11
CA CYS A 145 -0.16 4.37 7.89
C CYS A 145 -0.28 3.16 6.94
N ILE A 146 0.42 2.04 7.22
CA ILE A 146 0.46 0.86 6.36
C ILE A 146 -0.19 -0.33 7.08
N SER A 147 -1.11 -1.01 6.40
CA SER A 147 -1.84 -2.12 7.00
C SER A 147 -1.00 -3.38 7.10
N GLY A 148 -0.76 -3.86 8.33
CA GLY A 148 -0.15 -5.15 8.58
C GLY A 148 1.38 -5.16 8.46
N ALA A 149 2.03 -5.90 9.36
CA ALA A 149 3.48 -5.92 9.50
C ALA A 149 4.22 -6.40 8.22
N ALA A 150 3.59 -7.25 7.41
CA ALA A 150 4.21 -7.71 6.17
C ALA A 150 4.27 -6.63 5.08
N LEU A 151 3.24 -5.79 4.97
CA LEU A 151 3.24 -4.65 4.04
C LEU A 151 4.15 -3.54 4.54
N GLN A 152 4.22 -3.32 5.86
CA GLN A 152 5.22 -2.43 6.47
C GLN A 152 6.64 -2.88 6.11
N MET A 153 6.96 -4.17 6.30
CA MET A 153 8.27 -4.73 5.94
C MET A 153 8.56 -4.60 4.44
N GLN A 154 7.58 -4.91 3.58
CA GLN A 154 7.71 -4.74 2.14
C GLN A 154 8.03 -3.28 1.78
N ARG A 155 7.33 -2.31 2.38
CA ARG A 155 7.53 -0.90 2.10
C ARG A 155 8.91 -0.40 2.53
N GLU A 156 9.36 -0.79 3.70
CA GLU A 156 10.69 -0.45 4.20
C GLU A 156 11.80 -1.02 3.32
N LEU A 157 11.63 -2.26 2.84
CA LEU A 157 12.56 -2.87 1.91
C LEU A 157 12.56 -2.18 0.54
N GLN A 158 11.38 -1.83 0.00
CA GLN A 158 11.28 -1.04 -1.22
C GLN A 158 12.00 0.30 -1.06
N TRP A 159 11.79 1.00 0.07
CA TRP A 159 12.44 2.26 0.38
C TRP A 159 13.96 2.13 0.39
N PHE A 160 14.47 1.13 1.11
CA PHE A 160 15.89 0.87 1.20
C PHE A 160 16.51 0.58 -0.18
N LYS A 161 15.86 -0.24 -1.01
CA LYS A 161 16.32 -0.56 -2.37
C LYS A 161 16.30 0.65 -3.30
N GLU A 162 15.27 1.48 -3.24
CA GLU A 162 15.17 2.72 -4.02
C GLU A 162 16.31 3.69 -3.66
N VAL A 163 16.54 3.93 -2.37
CA VAL A 163 17.66 4.77 -1.92
C VAL A 163 19.00 4.14 -2.31
N GLN A 164 19.16 2.83 -2.15
CA GLN A 164 20.36 2.07 -2.56
C GLN A 164 20.68 2.24 -4.05
N SER A 165 19.66 2.39 -4.91
CA SER A 165 19.85 2.58 -6.35
C SER A 165 20.38 3.98 -6.72
N ILE A 166 20.18 4.97 -5.86
CA ILE A 166 20.54 6.38 -6.11
C ILE A 166 21.90 6.73 -5.50
N VAL A 167 22.20 6.19 -4.32
CA VAL A 167 23.43 6.53 -3.58
C VAL A 167 24.68 6.07 -4.33
N PRO A 168 25.82 6.79 -4.19
CA PRO A 168 27.10 6.33 -4.69
C PRO A 168 27.53 4.97 -4.14
N GLU A 169 28.34 4.24 -4.90
CA GLU A 169 28.76 2.87 -4.56
C GLU A 169 29.51 2.76 -3.23
N TRP A 170 30.29 3.77 -2.86
CA TRP A 170 31.01 3.81 -1.59
C TRP A 170 30.05 3.80 -0.38
N CYS A 171 28.84 4.36 -0.50
CA CYS A 171 27.86 4.36 0.58
C CYS A 171 27.41 2.95 0.93
N LYS A 172 27.36 2.03 -0.04
CA LYS A 172 26.88 0.65 0.13
C LYS A 172 27.84 -0.22 0.93
N LYS A 173 29.14 0.07 0.86
CA LYS A 173 30.21 -0.72 1.50
C LYS A 173 30.83 -0.04 2.72
N ALA A 174 30.55 1.25 2.93
CA ALA A 174 31.04 1.99 4.08
C ALA A 174 30.54 1.35 5.37
N ARG A 175 31.38 1.40 6.41
CA ARG A 175 31.05 0.94 7.76
C ARG A 175 30.87 2.13 8.68
N ASN A 176 29.86 2.09 9.54
CA ASN A 176 29.68 3.08 10.60
C ASN A 176 30.70 2.86 11.75
N LYS A 177 30.62 3.66 12.82
CA LYS A 177 31.52 3.52 13.99
C LYS A 177 31.37 2.18 14.73
N GLU A 178 30.23 1.51 14.59
CA GLU A 178 29.99 0.17 15.13
C GLU A 178 30.51 -0.94 14.20
N GLY A 179 31.07 -0.58 13.04
CA GLY A 179 31.60 -1.53 12.06
C GLY A 179 30.53 -2.16 11.18
N GLU A 180 29.29 -1.70 11.23
CA GLU A 180 28.14 -2.23 10.48
C GLU A 180 28.05 -1.57 9.10
N THR A 181 27.66 -2.34 8.09
CA THR A 181 27.29 -1.82 6.76
C THR A 181 25.82 -1.37 6.76
N PRO A 182 25.35 -0.61 5.74
CA PRO A 182 23.94 -0.24 5.65
C PRO A 182 22.99 -1.43 5.63
N SER A 183 23.40 -2.54 5.00
CA SER A 183 22.61 -3.77 4.98
C SER A 183 22.52 -4.40 6.36
N ASP A 184 23.63 -4.41 7.12
CA ASP A 184 23.63 -4.93 8.50
C ASP A 184 22.69 -4.11 9.39
N VAL A 185 22.71 -2.78 9.25
CA VAL A 185 21.79 -1.87 9.97
C VAL A 185 20.33 -2.16 9.59
N PHE A 186 20.03 -2.38 8.30
CA PHE A 186 18.68 -2.72 7.85
C PHE A 186 18.19 -4.02 8.48
N THR A 187 18.97 -5.09 8.35
CA THR A 187 18.65 -6.41 8.90
C THR A 187 18.45 -6.37 10.41
N LYS A 188 19.35 -5.68 11.14
CA LYS A 188 19.27 -5.52 12.59
C LYS A 188 18.04 -4.73 13.01
N SER A 189 17.76 -3.60 12.35
CA SER A 189 16.66 -2.69 12.70
C SER A 189 15.28 -3.28 12.39
N HIS A 190 15.18 -4.10 11.35
CA HIS A 190 13.90 -4.64 10.86
C HIS A 190 13.62 -6.08 11.31
N LYS A 191 14.52 -6.70 12.09
CA LYS A 191 14.39 -8.11 12.53
C LYS A 191 13.04 -8.44 13.16
N GLU A 192 12.56 -7.59 14.07
CA GLU A 192 11.27 -7.83 14.74
C GLU A 192 10.09 -7.58 13.79
N LEU A 193 10.17 -6.56 12.94
CA LEU A 193 9.15 -6.29 11.92
C LEU A 193 9.04 -7.44 10.92
N ALA A 194 10.16 -8.01 10.47
CA ALA A 194 10.19 -9.17 9.59
C ALA A 194 9.53 -10.40 10.25
N LYS A 195 9.80 -10.65 11.54
CA LYS A 195 9.16 -11.72 12.32
C LYS A 195 7.64 -11.51 12.46
N GLN A 196 7.21 -10.28 12.72
CA GLN A 196 5.79 -9.94 12.77
C GLN A 196 5.12 -10.08 11.39
N GLY A 197 5.82 -9.68 10.32
CA GLY A 197 5.39 -9.87 8.94
C GLY A 197 5.21 -11.33 8.57
N GLU A 198 6.18 -12.18 8.94
CA GLU A 198 6.08 -13.64 8.78
C GLU A 198 4.84 -14.19 9.49
N LYS A 199 4.64 -13.84 10.77
CA LYS A 199 3.49 -14.30 11.56
C LYS A 199 2.16 -13.86 10.91
N TRP A 200 2.07 -12.61 10.48
CA TRP A 200 0.89 -12.06 9.82
C TRP A 200 0.58 -12.79 8.51
N MET A 201 1.60 -13.04 7.68
CA MET A 201 1.42 -13.77 6.41
C MET A 201 1.01 -15.22 6.64
N LYS A 202 1.65 -15.93 7.59
CA LYS A 202 1.29 -17.31 7.91
C LYS A 202 -0.14 -17.42 8.45
N ALA A 203 -0.58 -16.50 9.31
CA ALA A 203 -1.95 -16.47 9.81
C ALA A 203 -2.98 -16.22 8.68
N THR A 204 -2.68 -15.28 7.79
CA THR A 204 -3.53 -14.97 6.63
C THR A 204 -3.60 -16.14 5.65
N ALA A 205 -2.46 -16.76 5.34
CA ALA A 205 -2.38 -17.93 4.47
C ALA A 205 -3.09 -19.15 5.06
N SER A 206 -2.94 -19.40 6.37
CA SER A 206 -3.60 -20.51 7.04
C SER A 206 -5.12 -20.35 7.06
N SER A 207 -5.63 -19.19 7.48
CA SER A 207 -7.07 -18.89 7.49
C SER A 207 -7.68 -18.99 6.10
N SER A 208 -7.01 -18.45 5.09
CA SER A 208 -7.48 -18.50 3.69
C SER A 208 -7.40 -19.91 3.09
N SER A 209 -6.41 -20.71 3.50
CA SER A 209 -6.30 -22.12 3.09
C SER A 209 -7.46 -22.97 3.61
N ILE A 210 -7.94 -22.70 4.83
CA ILE A 210 -9.11 -23.39 5.41
C ILE A 210 -10.37 -23.06 4.60
N VAL A 211 -10.56 -21.79 4.22
CA VAL A 211 -11.68 -21.40 3.36
C VAL A 211 -11.56 -22.08 1.99
N GLY A 212 -10.37 -22.07 1.38
CA GLY A 212 -10.12 -22.71 0.10
C GLY A 212 -10.36 -24.22 0.13
N SER A 213 -9.89 -24.94 1.16
CA SER A 213 -10.09 -26.39 1.28
C SER A 213 -11.56 -26.77 1.49
N LEU A 214 -12.32 -25.94 2.22
CA LEU A 214 -13.76 -26.11 2.36
C LEU A 214 -14.47 -25.96 1.01
N ILE A 215 -14.11 -24.94 0.23
CA ILE A 215 -14.69 -24.75 -1.12
C ILE A 215 -14.36 -25.94 -2.03
N ILE A 216 -13.10 -26.40 -2.06
CA ILE A 216 -12.70 -27.60 -2.82
C ILE A 216 -13.59 -28.79 -2.45
N THR A 217 -13.78 -29.03 -1.15
CA THR A 217 -14.59 -30.16 -0.67
C THR A 217 -16.05 -30.04 -1.09
N ILE A 218 -16.65 -28.86 -0.95
CA ILE A 218 -18.07 -28.63 -1.29
C ILE A 218 -18.29 -28.76 -2.80
N MET A 219 -17.44 -28.13 -3.62
CA MET A 219 -17.56 -28.18 -5.08
C MET A 219 -17.27 -29.60 -5.62
N PHE A 220 -16.23 -30.27 -5.09
CA PHE A 220 -15.96 -31.65 -5.44
C PHE A 220 -17.13 -32.59 -5.09
N ALA A 221 -17.85 -32.36 -3.99
CA ALA A 221 -19.07 -33.11 -3.70
C ALA A 221 -20.22 -32.74 -4.65
N ALA A 222 -20.35 -31.47 -5.03
CA ALA A 222 -21.42 -30.96 -5.87
C ALA A 222 -21.42 -31.57 -7.28
N ILE A 223 -20.24 -31.81 -7.88
CA ILE A 223 -20.17 -32.46 -9.21
C ILE A 223 -20.66 -33.91 -9.23
N PHE A 224 -20.59 -34.63 -8.11
CA PHE A 224 -21.12 -36.00 -7.99
C PHE A 224 -22.55 -36.05 -7.45
N THR A 225 -23.00 -34.98 -6.80
CA THR A 225 -24.36 -34.83 -6.27
C THR A 225 -25.18 -33.87 -7.12
N VAL A 226 -25.11 -34.06 -8.44
CA VAL A 226 -25.68 -33.12 -9.40
C VAL A 226 -27.18 -32.84 -9.17
N PRO A 227 -27.61 -31.58 -9.23
CA PRO A 227 -29.02 -31.22 -9.18
C PRO A 227 -29.82 -31.94 -10.29
N GLY A 228 -30.86 -32.66 -9.92
CA GLY A 228 -31.70 -33.44 -10.83
C GLY A 228 -31.26 -34.90 -11.04
N GLY A 229 -30.10 -35.32 -10.53
CA GLY A 229 -29.67 -36.72 -10.50
C GLY A 229 -29.16 -37.29 -11.83
N HIS A 230 -28.85 -38.59 -11.80
CA HIS A 230 -28.30 -39.36 -12.92
C HIS A 230 -29.34 -40.33 -13.49
N ASN A 231 -29.29 -40.57 -14.79
CA ASN A 231 -30.06 -41.62 -15.42
C ASN A 231 -29.52 -42.99 -14.98
N GLN A 232 -30.37 -43.85 -14.43
CA GLN A 232 -29.97 -45.15 -13.87
C GLN A 232 -29.42 -46.13 -14.91
N GLU A 233 -29.79 -45.98 -16.19
CA GLU A 233 -29.36 -46.91 -17.25
C GLU A 233 -28.03 -46.49 -17.88
N THR A 234 -27.78 -45.18 -18.01
CA THR A 234 -26.63 -44.64 -18.75
C THR A 234 -25.59 -43.96 -17.86
N GLY A 235 -25.93 -43.64 -16.61
CA GLY A 235 -25.09 -42.90 -15.68
C GLY A 235 -24.97 -41.40 -15.99
N PHE A 236 -25.49 -40.91 -17.12
CA PHE A 236 -25.40 -39.50 -17.49
C PHE A 236 -26.35 -38.62 -16.66
N PRO A 237 -25.96 -37.38 -16.34
CA PRO A 237 -26.86 -36.40 -15.71
C PRO A 237 -28.14 -36.20 -16.52
N ILE A 238 -29.30 -36.29 -15.86
CA ILE A 238 -30.63 -36.21 -16.52
C ILE A 238 -30.83 -34.84 -17.21
N LEU A 239 -30.19 -33.80 -16.69
CA LEU A 239 -30.36 -32.42 -17.13
C LEU A 239 -29.25 -31.91 -18.05
N LEU A 240 -28.44 -32.80 -18.63
CA LEU A 240 -27.28 -32.44 -19.47
C LEU A 240 -27.62 -31.41 -20.56
N GLY A 241 -28.81 -31.51 -21.18
CA GLY A 241 -29.25 -30.60 -22.25
C GLY A 241 -29.73 -29.22 -21.79
N LYS A 242 -29.86 -28.96 -20.48
CA LYS A 242 -30.35 -27.66 -19.97
C LYS A 242 -29.20 -26.66 -19.81
N LYS A 243 -29.42 -25.43 -20.27
CA LYS A 243 -28.43 -24.33 -20.14
C LYS A 243 -28.00 -24.08 -18.69
N SER A 244 -28.95 -24.12 -17.74
CA SER A 244 -28.66 -23.94 -16.31
C SER A 244 -27.75 -25.04 -15.74
N PHE A 245 -27.85 -26.26 -16.27
CA PHE A 245 -26.99 -27.37 -15.88
C PHE A 245 -25.56 -27.20 -16.39
N MET A 246 -25.39 -26.72 -17.63
CA MET A 246 -24.05 -26.40 -18.15
C MET A 246 -23.39 -25.24 -17.38
N VAL A 247 -24.16 -24.21 -17.00
CA VAL A 247 -23.65 -23.13 -16.14
C VAL A 247 -23.21 -23.66 -14.77
N PHE A 248 -24.00 -24.56 -14.17
CA PHE A 248 -23.64 -25.25 -12.93
C PHE A 248 -22.30 -25.98 -13.07
N LEU A 249 -22.15 -26.85 -14.07
CA LEU A 249 -20.95 -27.67 -14.25
C LEU A 249 -19.69 -26.84 -14.51
N ILE A 250 -19.78 -25.82 -15.36
CA ILE A 250 -18.64 -24.95 -15.69
C ILE A 250 -18.23 -24.11 -14.48
N SER A 251 -19.20 -23.53 -13.75
CA SER A 251 -18.93 -22.70 -12.58
C SER A 251 -18.34 -23.53 -11.43
N ASP A 252 -18.83 -24.75 -11.23
CA ASP A 252 -18.29 -25.71 -10.26
C ASP A 252 -16.82 -26.03 -10.53
N ALA A 253 -16.49 -26.39 -11.78
CA ALA A 253 -15.11 -26.66 -12.18
C ALA A 253 -14.19 -25.45 -11.97
N ILE A 254 -14.62 -24.24 -12.40
CA ILE A 254 -13.83 -23.02 -12.19
C ILE A 254 -13.62 -22.77 -10.70
N SER A 255 -14.66 -22.94 -9.87
CA SER A 255 -14.57 -22.74 -8.43
C SER A 255 -13.56 -23.69 -7.78
N LEU A 256 -13.61 -24.97 -8.13
CA LEU A 256 -12.72 -26.00 -7.62
C LEU A 256 -11.26 -25.76 -8.02
N PHE A 257 -10.99 -25.51 -9.31
CA PHE A 257 -9.62 -25.30 -9.78
C PHE A 257 -9.02 -24.02 -9.24
N THR A 258 -9.78 -22.92 -9.18
CA THR A 258 -9.29 -21.66 -8.63
C THR A 258 -9.07 -21.72 -7.12
N ALA A 259 -9.93 -22.44 -6.36
CA ALA A 259 -9.65 -22.73 -4.95
C ALA A 259 -8.39 -23.58 -4.77
N SER A 260 -8.17 -24.58 -5.62
CA SER A 260 -6.97 -25.43 -5.57
C SER A 260 -5.69 -24.62 -5.82
N ILE A 261 -5.69 -23.73 -6.82
CA ILE A 261 -4.58 -22.80 -7.07
C ILE A 261 -4.35 -21.90 -5.85
N SER A 262 -5.42 -21.38 -5.26
CA SER A 262 -5.35 -20.53 -4.06
C SER A 262 -4.68 -21.25 -2.88
N VAL A 263 -5.12 -22.47 -2.57
CA VAL A 263 -4.55 -23.29 -1.49
C VAL A 263 -3.08 -23.62 -1.76
N LEU A 264 -2.70 -23.93 -3.00
CA LEU A 264 -1.29 -24.15 -3.36
C LEU A 264 -0.44 -22.90 -3.16
N MET A 265 -0.95 -21.72 -3.49
CA MET A 265 -0.24 -20.46 -3.26
C MET A 265 -0.06 -20.18 -1.77
N PHE A 266 -1.09 -20.40 -0.95
CA PHE A 266 -1.00 -20.24 0.50
C PHE A 266 -0.08 -21.27 1.15
N LEU A 267 -0.08 -22.52 0.68
CA LEU A 267 0.91 -23.53 1.09
C LEU A 267 2.34 -23.06 0.73
N GLY A 268 2.50 -22.45 -0.45
CA GLY A 268 3.74 -21.82 -0.87
C GLY A 268 4.19 -20.67 0.04
N ILE A 269 3.26 -19.97 0.71
CA ILE A 269 3.56 -18.94 1.73
C ILE A 269 3.97 -19.62 3.05
N LEU A 270 3.26 -20.66 3.47
CA LEU A 270 3.55 -21.39 4.72
C LEU A 270 4.93 -22.07 4.71
N THR A 271 5.36 -22.54 3.54
CA THR A 271 6.63 -23.25 3.33
C THR A 271 7.80 -22.34 2.89
N SER A 272 7.57 -21.03 2.74
CA SER A 272 8.62 -20.07 2.37
C SER A 272 9.65 -19.88 3.50
N ARG A 273 10.88 -19.48 3.13
CA ARG A 273 11.99 -19.26 4.07
C ARG A 273 11.89 -17.92 4.81
N TYR A 274 11.11 -16.96 4.29
CA TYR A 274 10.97 -15.60 4.83
C TYR A 274 12.32 -14.87 4.97
N ALA A 275 13.20 -15.03 3.96
CA ALA A 275 14.35 -14.15 3.85
C ALA A 275 13.86 -12.71 3.61
N GLU A 276 14.64 -11.70 4.01
CA GLU A 276 14.23 -10.29 3.86
C GLU A 276 13.84 -9.96 2.41
N GLU A 277 14.64 -10.41 1.44
CA GLU A 277 14.39 -10.23 0.00
C GLU A 277 13.06 -10.87 -0.47
N ASP A 278 12.56 -11.91 0.21
CA ASP A 278 11.31 -12.56 -0.15
C ASP A 278 10.11 -11.60 0.05
N PHE A 279 10.19 -10.67 1.01
CA PHE A 279 9.16 -9.66 1.27
C PHE A 279 9.04 -8.64 0.14
N TYR A 280 10.03 -8.52 -0.75
CA TYR A 280 9.99 -7.53 -1.83
C TYR A 280 9.01 -7.92 -2.94
N LYS A 281 9.06 -9.18 -3.41
CA LYS A 281 8.28 -9.66 -4.57
C LYS A 281 7.63 -11.02 -4.35
N SER A 282 8.41 -12.03 -3.95
CA SER A 282 7.95 -13.44 -3.91
C SER A 282 6.74 -13.64 -3.01
N LEU A 283 6.83 -13.18 -1.76
CA LEU A 283 5.77 -13.32 -0.76
C LEU A 283 4.50 -12.51 -1.11
N PRO A 284 4.59 -11.21 -1.44
CA PRO A 284 3.43 -10.43 -1.90
C PRO A 284 2.75 -11.01 -3.14
N GLN A 285 3.52 -11.48 -4.14
CA GLN A 285 2.95 -12.06 -5.37
C GLN A 285 2.16 -13.34 -5.10
N LYS A 286 2.69 -14.24 -4.26
CA LYS A 286 1.96 -15.44 -3.83
C LYS A 286 0.67 -15.07 -3.10
N LEU A 287 0.71 -14.05 -2.24
CA LEU A 287 -0.45 -13.59 -1.48
C LEU A 287 -1.53 -12.99 -2.41
N ILE A 288 -1.14 -12.13 -3.36
CA ILE A 288 -2.05 -11.55 -4.37
C ILE A 288 -2.68 -12.66 -5.21
N LEU A 289 -1.88 -13.60 -5.71
CA LEU A 289 -2.38 -14.69 -6.54
C LEU A 289 -3.31 -15.63 -5.74
N GLY A 290 -2.95 -15.94 -4.50
CA GLY A 290 -3.78 -16.76 -3.60
C GLY A 290 -5.13 -16.10 -3.30
N LEU A 291 -5.14 -14.84 -2.90
CA LEU A 291 -6.38 -14.12 -2.58
C LEU A 291 -7.25 -13.86 -3.82
N SER A 292 -6.65 -13.47 -4.95
CA SER A 292 -7.41 -13.23 -6.20
C SER A 292 -8.11 -14.49 -6.71
N THR A 293 -7.41 -15.64 -6.72
CA THR A 293 -7.99 -16.92 -7.11
C THR A 293 -9.04 -17.41 -6.11
N LEU A 294 -8.87 -17.13 -4.81
CA LEU A 294 -9.91 -17.40 -3.80
C LEU A 294 -11.18 -16.60 -4.05
N PHE A 295 -11.05 -15.32 -4.39
CA PHE A 295 -12.21 -14.48 -4.70
C PHE A 295 -12.98 -14.96 -5.93
N ILE A 296 -12.26 -15.35 -6.99
CA ILE A 296 -12.87 -15.96 -8.18
C ILE A 296 -13.61 -17.25 -7.79
N SER A 297 -13.00 -18.07 -6.94
CA SER A 297 -13.61 -19.31 -6.46
C SER A 297 -14.91 -19.07 -5.69
N ILE A 298 -14.94 -18.10 -4.78
CA ILE A 298 -16.14 -17.73 -4.00
C ILE A 298 -17.25 -17.20 -4.93
N ALA A 299 -16.90 -16.35 -5.89
CA ALA A 299 -17.87 -15.79 -6.83
C ALA A 299 -18.50 -16.89 -7.71
N THR A 300 -17.68 -17.79 -8.24
CA THR A 300 -18.14 -18.91 -9.06
C THR A 300 -18.94 -19.94 -8.25
N MET A 301 -18.56 -20.21 -7.00
CA MET A 301 -19.35 -21.03 -6.06
C MET A 301 -20.77 -20.48 -5.89
N MET A 302 -20.94 -19.15 -5.83
CA MET A 302 -22.26 -18.53 -5.78
C MET A 302 -23.07 -18.69 -7.06
N VAL A 303 -22.42 -18.68 -8.21
CA VAL A 303 -23.06 -18.98 -9.50
C VAL A 303 -23.48 -20.45 -9.55
N THR A 304 -22.64 -21.37 -9.06
CA THR A 304 -22.94 -22.80 -8.93
C THR A 304 -24.17 -23.02 -8.05
N PHE A 305 -24.19 -22.43 -6.85
CA PHE A 305 -25.31 -22.52 -5.92
C PHE A 305 -26.61 -21.96 -6.52
N SER A 306 -26.54 -20.78 -7.15
CA SER A 306 -27.70 -20.15 -7.80
C SER A 306 -28.25 -21.03 -8.93
N SER A 307 -27.36 -21.61 -9.75
CA SER A 307 -27.74 -22.52 -10.84
C SER A 307 -28.39 -23.80 -10.31
N ALA A 308 -27.85 -24.36 -9.22
CA ALA A 308 -28.42 -25.53 -8.55
C ALA A 308 -29.85 -25.25 -8.02
N LEU A 309 -30.09 -24.08 -7.40
CA LEU A 309 -31.43 -23.69 -6.95
C LEU A 309 -32.42 -23.53 -8.12
N ILE A 310 -32.00 -22.91 -9.22
CA ILE A 310 -32.84 -22.76 -10.42
C ILE A 310 -33.27 -24.13 -10.96
N ILE A 311 -32.32 -25.08 -10.99
CA ILE A 311 -32.58 -26.45 -11.42
C ILE A 311 -33.55 -27.15 -10.47
N MET A 312 -33.27 -27.13 -9.17
CA MET A 312 -34.01 -27.88 -8.15
C MET A 312 -35.43 -27.35 -7.93
N LEU A 313 -35.60 -26.02 -7.96
CA LEU A 313 -36.90 -25.36 -7.77
C LEU A 313 -37.66 -25.13 -9.10
N GLN A 314 -37.20 -25.74 -10.19
CA GLN A 314 -37.83 -25.67 -11.52
C GLN A 314 -38.19 -24.23 -11.96
N GLY A 315 -37.35 -23.25 -11.62
CA GLY A 315 -37.58 -21.84 -11.98
C GLY A 315 -38.68 -21.12 -11.19
N ARG A 316 -39.08 -21.59 -10.00
CA ARG A 316 -40.00 -20.86 -9.10
C ARG A 316 -39.34 -19.63 -8.48
N TRP A 317 -39.30 -18.52 -9.24
CA TRP A 317 -38.58 -17.29 -8.89
C TRP A 317 -38.97 -16.68 -7.54
N SER A 318 -40.25 -16.78 -7.14
CA SER A 318 -40.73 -16.26 -5.85
C SER A 318 -40.03 -16.88 -4.63
N VAL A 319 -39.50 -18.09 -4.76
CA VAL A 319 -38.74 -18.79 -3.69
C VAL A 319 -37.23 -18.67 -3.93
N ILE A 320 -36.79 -18.73 -5.18
CA ILE A 320 -35.37 -18.64 -5.55
C ILE A 320 -34.77 -17.29 -5.14
N ILE A 321 -35.46 -16.18 -5.42
CA ILE A 321 -34.92 -14.83 -5.19
C ILE A 321 -34.62 -14.58 -3.71
N PRO A 322 -35.54 -14.84 -2.75
CA PRO A 322 -35.24 -14.68 -1.33
C PRO A 322 -34.06 -15.54 -0.85
N ILE A 323 -33.95 -16.79 -1.32
CA ILE A 323 -32.87 -17.70 -0.90
C ILE A 323 -31.51 -17.20 -1.41
N ILE A 324 -31.43 -16.78 -2.68
CA ILE A 324 -30.19 -16.23 -3.25
C ILE A 324 -29.79 -14.94 -2.51
N LEU A 325 -30.73 -14.04 -2.22
CA LEU A 325 -30.45 -12.82 -1.47
C LEU A 325 -29.89 -13.11 -0.07
N LEU A 326 -30.50 -14.08 0.63
CA LEU A 326 -30.05 -14.49 1.95
C LEU A 326 -28.66 -15.15 1.91
N ALA A 327 -28.39 -16.01 0.92
CA ALA A 327 -27.10 -16.66 0.74
C ALA A 327 -26.00 -15.70 0.27
N ALA A 328 -26.34 -14.67 -0.50
CA ALA A 328 -25.39 -13.67 -0.99
C ALA A 328 -24.92 -12.71 0.11
N LEU A 329 -25.71 -12.52 1.18
CA LEU A 329 -25.40 -11.53 2.21
C LEU A 329 -24.07 -11.80 2.95
N PRO A 330 -23.78 -13.02 3.47
CA PRO A 330 -22.49 -13.29 4.09
C PRO A 330 -21.30 -13.16 3.12
N ILE A 331 -21.49 -13.53 1.86
CA ILE A 331 -20.43 -13.53 0.85
C ILE A 331 -20.12 -12.12 0.36
N THR A 332 -21.14 -11.31 0.12
CA THR A 332 -20.97 -9.89 -0.23
C THR A 332 -20.31 -9.12 0.91
N LEU A 333 -20.66 -9.40 2.17
CA LEU A 333 -19.99 -8.84 3.34
C LEU A 333 -18.51 -9.26 3.39
N PHE A 334 -18.20 -10.53 3.16
CA PHE A 334 -16.81 -11.01 3.11
C PHE A 334 -16.01 -10.32 2.01
N MET A 335 -16.57 -10.21 0.80
CA MET A 335 -15.95 -9.48 -0.31
C MET A 335 -15.68 -8.02 0.07
N TRP A 336 -16.66 -7.33 0.67
CA TRP A 336 -16.53 -5.94 1.07
C TRP A 336 -15.42 -5.72 2.10
N LEU A 337 -15.25 -6.64 3.05
CA LEU A 337 -14.22 -6.54 4.09
C LEU A 337 -12.81 -6.89 3.58
N GLN A 338 -12.69 -7.88 2.70
CA GLN A 338 -11.38 -8.41 2.28
C GLN A 338 -10.85 -7.80 0.98
N PHE A 339 -11.73 -7.28 0.12
CA PHE A 339 -11.32 -6.66 -1.14
C PHE A 339 -10.40 -5.45 -0.96
N PRO A 340 -10.61 -4.53 0.02
CA PRO A 340 -9.70 -3.43 0.27
C PRO A 340 -8.26 -3.90 0.56
N LEU A 341 -8.11 -5.01 1.30
CA LEU A 341 -6.80 -5.59 1.60
C LEU A 341 -6.08 -6.05 0.32
N LEU A 342 -6.79 -6.74 -0.59
CA LEU A 342 -6.22 -7.17 -1.88
C LEU A 342 -5.75 -5.96 -2.71
N VAL A 343 -6.58 -4.91 -2.77
CA VAL A 343 -6.24 -3.67 -3.48
C VAL A 343 -5.02 -3.01 -2.86
N GLU A 344 -4.94 -2.95 -1.53
CA GLU A 344 -3.79 -2.38 -0.83
C GLU A 344 -2.50 -3.15 -1.12
N ILE A 345 -2.50 -4.49 -1.04
CA ILE A 345 -1.33 -5.32 -1.36
C ILE A 345 -0.92 -5.15 -2.83
N PHE A 346 -1.89 -5.11 -3.74
CA PHE A 346 -1.64 -4.92 -5.17
C PHE A 346 -1.00 -3.56 -5.44
N ILE A 347 -1.55 -2.49 -4.88
CA ILE A 347 -0.98 -1.14 -5.00
C ILE A 347 0.41 -1.14 -4.35
N SER A 348 0.59 -1.63 -3.13
CA SER A 348 1.91 -1.68 -2.47
C SER A 348 2.97 -2.36 -3.32
N THR A 349 2.61 -3.45 -4.00
CA THR A 349 3.55 -4.27 -4.79
C THR A 349 3.86 -3.69 -6.17
N TYR A 350 2.85 -3.12 -6.86
CA TYR A 350 2.97 -2.69 -8.25
C TYR A 350 2.96 -1.17 -8.45
N ARG A 351 2.81 -0.37 -7.39
CA ARG A 351 2.89 1.09 -7.47
C ARG A 351 4.24 1.50 -8.11
N PRO A 352 4.25 2.51 -8.99
CA PRO A 352 5.49 3.09 -9.48
C PRO A 352 6.44 3.41 -8.33
N GLY A 353 7.75 3.33 -8.59
CA GLY A 353 8.81 3.51 -7.59
C GLY A 353 8.54 4.68 -6.64
N ILE A 354 8.97 4.50 -5.39
CA ILE A 354 8.64 5.38 -4.26
C ILE A 354 8.99 6.84 -4.53
N LEU A 355 10.02 7.05 -5.34
CA LEU A 355 10.49 8.36 -5.70
C LEU A 355 9.81 8.83 -6.97
N VAL A 356 9.04 9.91 -6.83
CA VAL A 356 8.49 10.63 -7.97
C VAL A 356 9.65 11.10 -8.83
N LYS A 357 9.76 10.59 -10.07
CA LYS A 357 10.65 11.17 -11.09
C LYS A 357 10.11 12.53 -11.47
N THR A 358 10.40 13.56 -10.68
CA THR A 358 10.09 14.95 -11.02
C THR A 358 10.99 15.38 -12.18
N LYS A 359 10.54 15.15 -13.42
CA LYS A 359 10.98 15.93 -14.58
C LYS A 359 10.36 17.32 -14.49
N LYS A 360 10.91 18.17 -13.61
CA LYS A 360 10.86 19.62 -13.82
C LYS A 360 12.30 20.07 -13.89
N GLN A 361 12.77 20.30 -15.12
CA GLN A 361 13.94 21.14 -15.33
C GLN A 361 13.57 22.52 -14.80
N TRP A 362 14.34 23.01 -13.84
CA TRP A 362 14.19 24.34 -13.29
C TRP A 362 15.24 25.23 -13.97
N HIS A 363 14.75 26.24 -14.68
CA HIS A 363 15.50 27.44 -15.05
C HIS A 363 15.18 28.55 -14.06
#